data_AF-A0A6S7K4L3-F1
#
_entry.id   AF-A0A6S7K4L3-F1
#
_cell.length_a   1.000
_cell.length_b   1.000
_cell.length_c   1.000
_cell.angle_alpha   90.00
_cell.angle_beta   90.00
_cell.angle_gamma   90.00
#
_symmetry.space_group_name_H-M   'P 1'
#
loop_
_entity.id
_entity.type
_entity.pdbx_description
1 polymer ?
#
loop_
_entity_poly.entity_id
_entity_poly.type
_entity_poly.pdbx_seq_one_letter_code
_entity_poly.pdbx_strand_id
1 'polypeptide(L)'
;MNNLGKLLCERLMIRVGGEIVYDNNGESLIEVYKDLWKMDSKRANMVEYGIMNENTRKMLSKDYSIDRTAKEDGGYDLMMAKVYKEQKMKLGKILNDHGPYAPYNMKSGFEYTITLPEADKIMVAQSNEKVEGYTLKNTHLEYETIENEELAKRVNEGYEAGRSLSYEHITLLKTTVWAKSSGAARFNETIDVPRESMRAVVLLFRKRTVTDSEEYVFPDIEKVKVTIDGKPNAIYSQGLTYENFYDEARRLFGIPNNTCNDDLSVRKFYRDKFALAIDMRAVDDSHVVGSGKKILGDNPGILLEIETAGHSEDLLCNIFVLSDGLINISEKTLQGISY
;
A
#
# COMPACT_ATOMS: atom_id res chain seq x y z
N MET A 1 2.71 -17.29 -5.22
CA MET A 1 3.36 -15.96 -5.24
C MET A 1 2.77 -15.13 -6.37
N ASN A 2 2.39 -13.90 -6.09
CA ASN A 2 2.00 -12.89 -7.08
C ASN A 2 2.55 -11.52 -6.66
N ASN A 3 2.65 -10.58 -7.58
CA ASN A 3 3.08 -9.20 -7.31
C ASN A 3 4.50 -9.11 -6.71
N LEU A 4 5.43 -9.91 -7.28
CA LEU A 4 6.80 -10.04 -6.78
C LEU A 4 7.55 -8.70 -6.72
N GLY A 5 7.34 -7.81 -7.70
CA GLY A 5 7.99 -6.50 -7.73
C GLY A 5 7.68 -5.64 -6.50
N LYS A 6 6.47 -5.73 -5.94
CA LYS A 6 6.10 -5.06 -4.68
C LYS A 6 6.51 -5.85 -3.44
N LEU A 7 6.43 -7.17 -3.50
CA LEU A 7 6.85 -8.03 -2.39
C LEU A 7 8.33 -7.87 -2.03
N LEU A 8 9.18 -7.55 -2.99
CA LEU A 8 10.62 -7.32 -2.75
C LEU A 8 10.93 -6.09 -1.87
N CYS A 9 9.96 -5.23 -1.56
CA CYS A 9 10.14 -4.09 -0.66
C CYS A 9 9.44 -4.33 0.67
N GLU A 10 10.15 -4.89 1.66
CA GLU A 10 9.60 -5.03 3.01
C GLU A 10 9.49 -3.67 3.69
N ARG A 11 10.56 -2.87 3.62
CA ARG A 11 10.61 -1.51 4.14
C ARG A 11 11.15 -0.55 3.09
N LEU A 12 10.47 0.57 2.92
CA LEU A 12 10.96 1.72 2.16
C LEU A 12 11.21 2.88 3.11
N MET A 13 12.45 3.37 3.11
CA MET A 13 12.84 4.58 3.81
C MET A 13 13.42 5.57 2.82
N ILE A 14 12.99 6.83 2.93
CA ILE A 14 13.44 7.92 2.10
C ILE A 14 13.98 9.02 3.01
N ARG A 15 15.18 9.52 2.71
CA ARG A 15 15.79 10.67 3.40
C ARG A 15 16.10 11.81 2.43
N VAL A 16 16.12 13.03 2.96
CA VAL A 16 16.59 14.23 2.24
C VAL A 16 17.47 15.02 3.20
N GLY A 17 18.74 15.21 2.85
CA GLY A 17 19.68 15.94 3.72
C GLY A 17 19.89 15.28 5.09
N GLY A 18 19.75 13.95 5.18
CA GLY A 18 19.85 13.18 6.42
C GLY A 18 18.54 13.02 7.20
N GLU A 19 17.54 13.85 6.93
CA GLU A 19 16.24 13.79 7.59
C GLU A 19 15.34 12.73 6.95
N ILE A 20 14.63 11.94 7.76
CA ILE A 20 13.69 10.92 7.28
C ILE A 20 12.40 11.61 6.84
N VAL A 21 12.06 11.51 5.55
CA VAL A 21 10.81 12.03 5.00
C VAL A 21 9.73 10.96 4.92
N TYR A 22 10.10 9.70 4.68
CA TYR A 22 9.17 8.59 4.58
C TYR A 22 9.81 7.34 5.18
N ASP A 23 9.08 6.60 5.98
CA ASP A 23 9.53 5.33 6.53
C ASP A 23 8.34 4.41 6.78
N ASN A 24 8.26 3.34 6.00
CA ASN A 24 7.21 2.34 6.11
C ASN A 24 7.82 0.94 6.08
N ASN A 25 7.72 0.22 7.20
CA ASN A 25 8.17 -1.17 7.37
C ASN A 25 7.10 -2.21 7.00
N GLY A 26 5.99 -1.78 6.41
CA GLY A 26 4.96 -2.64 5.81
C GLY A 26 4.67 -2.24 4.36
N GLU A 27 5.69 -1.81 3.61
CA GLU A 27 5.53 -1.25 2.27
C GLU A 27 4.89 -2.26 1.31
N SER A 28 5.41 -3.49 1.28
CA SER A 28 4.86 -4.56 0.44
C SER A 28 3.39 -4.83 0.74
N LEU A 29 2.98 -4.83 2.01
CA LEU A 29 1.60 -5.14 2.40
C LEU A 29 0.60 -4.14 1.81
N ILE A 30 0.84 -2.84 2.03
CA ILE A 30 -0.09 -1.81 1.57
C ILE A 30 -0.04 -1.63 0.05
N GLU A 31 1.13 -1.73 -0.58
CA GLU A 31 1.26 -1.56 -2.02
C GLU A 31 0.68 -2.74 -2.80
N VAL A 32 0.88 -3.97 -2.32
CA VAL A 32 0.19 -5.16 -2.89
C VAL A 32 -1.32 -5.00 -2.76
N TYR A 33 -1.80 -4.54 -1.61
CA TYR A 33 -3.23 -4.30 -1.41
C TYR A 33 -3.78 -3.23 -2.37
N LYS A 34 -3.09 -2.10 -2.57
CA LYS A 34 -3.47 -1.07 -3.55
C LYS A 34 -3.59 -1.63 -4.97
N ASP A 35 -2.76 -2.59 -5.35
CA ASP A 35 -2.85 -3.21 -6.67
C ASP A 35 -4.13 -4.07 -6.84
N LEU A 36 -4.72 -4.59 -5.76
CA LEU A 36 -6.00 -5.32 -5.80
C LEU A 36 -7.20 -4.45 -6.19
N TRP A 37 -7.04 -3.13 -6.05
CA TRP A 37 -8.00 -2.12 -6.48
C TRP A 37 -7.81 -1.71 -7.94
N LYS A 38 -6.87 -2.30 -8.68
CA LYS A 38 -6.77 -2.11 -10.13
C LYS A 38 -7.70 -3.07 -10.87
N MET A 39 -8.23 -2.62 -11.99
CA MET A 39 -8.99 -3.47 -12.92
C MET A 39 -8.12 -4.61 -13.45
N ASP A 40 -8.72 -5.77 -13.71
CA ASP A 40 -7.99 -6.94 -14.22
C ASP A 40 -7.29 -6.66 -15.56
N SER A 41 -7.88 -5.83 -16.42
CA SER A 41 -7.24 -5.38 -17.67
C SER A 41 -5.95 -4.60 -17.44
N LYS A 42 -5.90 -3.76 -16.39
CA LYS A 42 -4.67 -3.06 -15.99
C LYS A 42 -3.68 -4.03 -15.36
N ARG A 43 -4.14 -4.91 -14.47
CA ARG A 43 -3.31 -5.92 -13.79
C ARG A 43 -2.69 -6.91 -14.77
N ALA A 44 -3.40 -7.31 -15.82
CA ALA A 44 -2.92 -8.20 -16.87
C ALA A 44 -1.71 -7.62 -17.64
N ASN A 45 -1.58 -6.29 -17.68
CA ASN A 45 -0.46 -5.59 -18.30
C ASN A 45 0.70 -5.29 -17.33
N MET A 46 0.61 -5.72 -16.06
CA MET A 46 1.62 -5.45 -15.02
C MET A 46 2.55 -6.65 -14.76
N VAL A 47 2.81 -7.47 -15.78
CA VAL A 47 3.70 -8.63 -15.69
C VAL A 47 5.13 -8.23 -15.29
N GLU A 48 5.58 -7.06 -15.74
CA GLU A 48 6.89 -6.49 -15.36
C GLU A 48 6.99 -6.15 -13.86
N TYR A 49 5.87 -5.98 -13.16
CA TYR A 49 5.81 -5.81 -11.70
C TYR A 49 5.58 -7.14 -10.96
N GLY A 50 5.60 -8.26 -11.69
CA GLY A 50 5.36 -9.59 -11.15
C GLY A 50 3.88 -9.92 -10.92
N ILE A 51 2.95 -9.12 -11.47
CA ILE A 51 1.52 -9.43 -11.42
C ILE A 51 1.16 -10.39 -12.55
N MET A 52 0.61 -11.53 -12.18
CA MET A 52 0.36 -12.67 -13.05
C MET A 52 -1.09 -13.12 -12.95
N ASN A 53 -1.63 -13.61 -14.07
CA ASN A 53 -2.96 -14.24 -14.08
C ASN A 53 -2.93 -15.63 -13.41
N GLU A 54 -4.10 -16.17 -13.09
CA GLU A 54 -4.22 -17.44 -12.38
C GLU A 54 -3.54 -18.62 -13.11
N ASN A 55 -3.71 -18.72 -14.44
CA ASN A 55 -3.10 -19.77 -15.23
C ASN A 55 -1.56 -19.71 -15.17
N THR A 56 -1.00 -18.50 -15.22
CA THR A 56 0.44 -18.25 -15.05
C THR A 56 0.90 -18.70 -13.67
N ARG A 57 0.17 -18.32 -12.61
CA ARG A 57 0.49 -18.72 -11.24
C ARG A 57 0.46 -20.24 -11.06
N LYS A 58 -0.55 -20.91 -11.63
CA LYS A 58 -0.68 -22.37 -11.61
C LYS A 58 0.47 -23.06 -12.36
N MET A 59 0.91 -22.50 -13.49
CA MET A 59 2.07 -23.01 -14.23
C MET A 59 3.33 -22.93 -13.35
N LEU A 60 3.53 -21.80 -12.65
CA LEU A 60 4.65 -21.61 -11.73
C LEU A 60 4.62 -22.52 -10.51
N SER A 61 3.42 -22.82 -9.97
CA SER A 61 3.29 -23.70 -8.80
C SER A 61 3.44 -25.19 -9.13
N LYS A 62 3.62 -25.56 -10.41
CA LYS A 62 3.51 -26.94 -10.93
C LYS A 62 2.26 -27.65 -10.42
N ASP A 63 1.14 -26.95 -10.32
CA ASP A 63 -0.13 -27.65 -10.09
C ASP A 63 -0.46 -28.43 -11.38
N TYR A 64 -0.28 -29.75 -11.34
CA TYR A 64 -0.27 -30.65 -12.51
C TYR A 64 -1.62 -30.80 -13.22
N SER A 65 -2.64 -30.04 -12.81
CA SER A 65 -3.99 -30.05 -13.37
C SER A 65 -4.17 -29.15 -14.60
N ILE A 66 -3.12 -28.46 -15.06
CA ILE A 66 -3.17 -27.65 -16.29
C ILE A 66 -3.11 -28.57 -17.52
N ASP A 67 -4.02 -28.28 -18.46
CA ASP A 67 -4.12 -28.88 -19.78
C ASP A 67 -2.73 -29.06 -20.43
N ARG A 68 -2.46 -30.29 -20.89
CA ARG A 68 -1.13 -30.78 -21.30
C ARG A 68 -0.57 -30.06 -22.53
N THR A 69 -1.40 -29.30 -23.24
CA THR A 69 -1.08 -28.59 -24.48
C THR A 69 -0.08 -27.43 -24.30
N ALA A 70 0.10 -26.87 -23.11
CA ALA A 70 1.04 -25.75 -22.89
C ALA A 70 2.51 -26.17 -22.67
N LYS A 71 2.79 -27.45 -22.40
CA LYS A 71 4.15 -27.96 -22.17
C LYS A 71 4.89 -28.32 -23.46
N GLU A 72 4.18 -28.57 -24.55
CA GLU A 72 4.80 -29.10 -25.78
C GLU A 72 5.42 -28.01 -26.68
N ASP A 73 5.15 -26.72 -26.42
CA ASP A 73 5.52 -25.61 -27.32
C ASP A 73 6.51 -24.56 -26.72
N GLY A 74 7.23 -24.89 -25.64
CA GLY A 74 8.22 -23.94 -25.05
C GLY A 74 7.60 -22.72 -24.34
N GLY A 75 6.28 -22.68 -24.18
CA GLY A 75 5.54 -21.60 -23.51
C GLY A 75 5.87 -21.44 -22.03
N TYR A 76 6.21 -22.54 -21.33
CA TYR A 76 6.64 -22.51 -19.92
C TYR A 76 7.97 -21.75 -19.74
N ASP A 77 8.98 -22.04 -20.57
CA ASP A 77 10.29 -21.39 -20.47
C ASP A 77 10.21 -19.92 -20.91
N LEU A 78 9.39 -19.59 -21.91
CA LEU A 78 9.09 -18.21 -22.30
C LEU A 78 8.38 -17.42 -21.18
N MET A 79 7.46 -18.07 -20.47
CA MET A 79 6.74 -17.47 -19.35
C MET A 79 7.62 -17.30 -18.11
N MET A 80 8.42 -18.31 -17.75
CA MET A 80 9.46 -18.21 -16.71
C MET A 80 10.45 -17.10 -17.02
N ALA A 81 10.91 -17.01 -18.27
CA ALA A 81 11.73 -15.92 -18.73
C ALA A 81 11.02 -14.58 -18.58
N LYS A 82 9.73 -14.46 -18.90
CA LYS A 82 8.99 -13.19 -18.75
C LYS A 82 8.79 -12.76 -17.30
N VAL A 83 8.55 -13.72 -16.39
CA VAL A 83 8.31 -13.45 -14.96
C VAL A 83 9.61 -13.18 -14.19
N TYR A 84 10.71 -13.82 -14.56
CA TYR A 84 11.97 -13.72 -13.79
C TYR A 84 13.09 -12.96 -14.50
N LYS A 85 12.96 -12.54 -15.77
CA LYS A 85 14.03 -11.78 -16.45
C LYS A 85 14.18 -10.36 -15.92
N GLU A 86 13.07 -9.66 -15.73
CA GLU A 86 13.10 -8.26 -15.33
C GLU A 86 11.88 -7.98 -14.45
N GLN A 87 12.14 -7.44 -13.27
CA GLN A 87 11.13 -7.04 -12.31
C GLN A 87 11.32 -5.57 -12.00
N LYS A 88 10.24 -4.81 -12.14
CA LYS A 88 10.20 -3.39 -11.86
C LYS A 88 9.56 -3.15 -10.51
N MET A 89 10.09 -2.16 -9.80
CA MET A 89 9.55 -1.66 -8.54
C MET A 89 9.45 -0.14 -8.66
N LYS A 90 8.29 0.42 -8.32
CA LYS A 90 8.11 1.87 -8.25
C LYS A 90 8.60 2.40 -6.90
N LEU A 91 9.51 3.37 -6.93
CA LEU A 91 10.09 4.01 -5.74
C LEU A 91 9.21 5.17 -5.26
N GLY A 92 8.04 4.85 -4.70
CA GLY A 92 7.13 5.81 -4.06
C GLY A 92 6.54 6.88 -4.99
N LYS A 93 5.62 7.69 -4.44
CA LYS A 93 4.92 8.77 -5.17
C LYS A 93 5.58 10.16 -5.01
N ILE A 94 6.51 10.30 -4.08
CA ILE A 94 7.10 11.59 -3.70
C ILE A 94 7.76 12.35 -4.87
N LEU A 95 8.23 11.63 -5.90
CA LEU A 95 8.85 12.21 -7.10
C LEU A 95 7.91 12.30 -8.31
N ASN A 96 6.75 11.64 -8.27
CA ASN A 96 5.91 11.43 -9.46
C ASN A 96 4.72 12.41 -9.51
N ASP A 97 4.23 12.87 -8.36
CA ASP A 97 2.96 13.60 -8.30
C ASP A 97 3.11 15.14 -8.40
N HIS A 98 4.32 15.68 -8.20
CA HIS A 98 4.53 17.14 -7.99
C HIS A 98 5.42 17.80 -9.02
N GLY A 99 5.71 17.12 -10.13
CA GLY A 99 6.59 17.59 -11.19
C GLY A 99 8.01 17.04 -11.08
N PRO A 100 8.87 17.35 -12.06
CA PRO A 100 10.13 16.65 -12.23
C PRO A 100 11.08 16.89 -11.07
N TYR A 101 11.56 15.80 -10.49
CA TYR A 101 12.67 15.81 -9.55
C TYR A 101 13.99 15.97 -10.29
N ALA A 102 14.81 16.90 -9.80
CA ALA A 102 16.13 17.18 -10.38
C ALA A 102 17.18 17.09 -9.27
N PRO A 103 17.83 15.93 -9.07
CA PRO A 103 18.77 15.72 -7.97
C PRO A 103 19.93 16.72 -7.98
N TYR A 104 20.39 17.14 -9.16
CA TYR A 104 21.44 18.16 -9.31
C TYR A 104 21.00 19.57 -8.86
N ASN A 105 19.69 19.80 -8.76
CA ASN A 105 19.13 21.07 -8.31
C ASN A 105 18.95 21.12 -6.79
N MET A 106 19.34 20.06 -6.05
CA MET A 106 19.36 20.06 -4.59
C MET A 106 20.81 19.94 -4.08
N LYS A 107 21.14 20.65 -3.00
CA LYS A 107 22.44 20.49 -2.30
C LYS A 107 22.56 19.13 -1.62
N SER A 108 21.42 18.52 -1.27
CA SER A 108 21.32 17.16 -0.75
C SER A 108 20.22 16.42 -1.49
N GLY A 109 20.56 15.31 -2.12
CA GLY A 109 19.60 14.49 -2.86
C GLY A 109 18.69 13.66 -1.96
N PHE A 110 17.69 13.05 -2.59
CA PHE A 110 16.90 11.98 -1.98
C PHE A 110 17.73 10.70 -1.89
N GLU A 111 17.73 10.09 -0.71
CA GLU A 111 18.34 8.79 -0.46
C GLU A 111 17.24 7.76 -0.22
N TYR A 112 17.22 6.71 -1.05
CA TYR A 112 16.27 5.60 -0.94
C TYR A 112 16.96 4.40 -0.31
N THR A 113 16.44 3.92 0.81
CA THR A 113 16.86 2.67 1.45
C THR A 113 15.73 1.66 1.35
N ILE A 114 15.99 0.55 0.66
CA ILE A 114 15.05 -0.55 0.48
C ILE A 114 15.53 -1.72 1.33
N THR A 115 14.68 -2.20 2.24
CA THR A 115 14.91 -3.48 2.92
C THR A 115 14.20 -4.58 2.16
N LEU A 116 14.97 -5.59 1.78
CA LEU A 116 14.51 -6.79 1.09
C LEU A 116 13.96 -7.80 2.12
N PRO A 117 12.84 -8.48 1.85
CA PRO A 117 12.32 -9.52 2.74
C PRO A 117 13.19 -10.78 2.74
N GLU A 118 12.99 -11.62 3.76
CA GLU A 118 13.48 -12.99 3.75
C GLU A 118 12.80 -13.81 2.63
N ALA A 119 13.50 -14.78 2.07
CA ALA A 119 13.04 -15.54 0.91
C ALA A 119 11.74 -16.30 1.18
N ASP A 120 11.57 -16.87 2.37
CA ASP A 120 10.37 -17.61 2.79
C ASP A 120 9.12 -16.74 2.97
N LYS A 121 9.27 -15.41 3.11
CA LYS A 121 8.15 -14.46 3.12
C LYS A 121 7.57 -14.19 1.73
N ILE A 122 8.34 -14.45 0.67
CA ILE A 122 7.94 -14.16 -0.71
C ILE A 122 7.83 -15.42 -1.58
N MET A 123 8.61 -16.45 -1.28
CA MET A 123 8.68 -17.72 -2.01
C MET A 123 8.21 -18.86 -1.11
N VAL A 124 7.32 -19.69 -1.65
CA VAL A 124 6.95 -20.97 -1.02
C VAL A 124 7.67 -22.08 -1.79
N ALA A 125 8.48 -22.87 -1.08
CA ALA A 125 9.12 -24.04 -1.68
C ALA A 125 8.10 -25.13 -2.02
N GLN A 126 8.42 -25.98 -3.01
CA GLN A 126 7.56 -27.10 -3.40
C GLN A 126 7.59 -28.25 -2.37
N SER A 127 8.65 -28.32 -1.56
CA SER A 127 8.84 -29.23 -0.43
C SER A 127 8.67 -28.46 0.88
N ASN A 128 8.57 -29.14 2.03
CA ASN A 128 8.67 -28.52 3.36
C ASN A 128 10.07 -27.92 3.65
N GLU A 129 10.91 -27.75 2.63
CA GLU A 129 12.26 -27.19 2.75
C GLU A 129 12.18 -25.66 2.71
N LYS A 130 13.08 -25.01 3.43
CA LYS A 130 13.17 -23.55 3.38
C LYS A 130 13.81 -23.12 2.06
N VAL A 131 13.31 -22.04 1.48
CA VAL A 131 14.02 -21.35 0.40
C VAL A 131 15.25 -20.68 1.01
N GLU A 132 16.45 -21.14 0.63
CA GLU A 132 17.71 -20.70 1.24
C GLU A 132 18.03 -19.21 1.02
N GLY A 133 17.46 -18.59 -0.01
CA GLY A 133 17.69 -17.18 -0.32
C GLY A 133 17.32 -16.83 -1.77
N TYR A 134 17.56 -15.58 -2.14
CA TYR A 134 17.51 -15.12 -3.52
C TYR A 134 18.61 -14.09 -3.78
N THR A 135 19.00 -13.93 -5.05
CA THR A 135 19.98 -12.93 -5.48
C THR A 135 19.36 -11.98 -6.49
N LEU A 136 19.55 -10.68 -6.29
CA LEU A 136 19.26 -9.66 -7.29
C LEU A 136 20.48 -9.47 -8.18
N LYS A 137 20.28 -9.45 -9.50
CA LYS A 137 21.32 -9.21 -10.50
C LYS A 137 20.85 -8.12 -11.45
N ASN A 138 21.79 -7.38 -12.04
CA ASN A 138 21.51 -6.32 -13.03
C ASN A 138 20.48 -5.30 -12.53
N THR A 139 20.67 -4.79 -11.31
CA THR A 139 19.78 -3.79 -10.72
C THR A 139 20.10 -2.42 -11.31
N HIS A 140 19.10 -1.77 -11.89
CA HIS A 140 19.21 -0.46 -12.52
C HIS A 140 18.12 0.48 -11.98
N LEU A 141 18.42 1.78 -11.94
CA LEU A 141 17.45 2.82 -11.65
C LEU A 141 16.95 3.42 -12.97
N GLU A 142 15.65 3.34 -13.21
CA GLU A 142 14.99 4.04 -14.32
C GLU A 142 14.44 5.38 -13.84
N TYR A 143 14.65 6.43 -14.64
CA TYR A 143 14.12 7.77 -14.39
C TYR A 143 13.84 8.50 -15.70
N GLU A 144 12.88 9.43 -15.65
CA GLU A 144 12.57 10.31 -16.78
C GLU A 144 13.51 11.53 -16.77
N THR A 145 13.80 12.07 -17.95
CA THR A 145 14.67 13.24 -18.11
C THR A 145 13.97 14.35 -18.88
N ILE A 146 14.37 15.61 -18.62
CA ILE A 146 13.87 16.78 -19.34
C ILE A 146 14.91 17.19 -20.37
N GLU A 147 14.60 17.04 -21.65
CA GLU A 147 15.49 17.46 -22.74
C GLU A 147 15.33 18.94 -23.12
N ASN A 148 14.20 19.56 -22.78
CA ASN A 148 13.93 20.96 -23.07
C ASN A 148 14.62 21.89 -22.06
N GLU A 149 15.55 22.71 -22.54
CA GLU A 149 16.36 23.61 -21.70
C GLU A 149 15.54 24.65 -20.92
N GLU A 150 14.51 25.24 -21.54
CA GLU A 150 13.65 26.23 -20.86
C GLU A 150 12.87 25.61 -19.70
N LEU A 151 12.33 24.40 -19.90
CA LEU A 151 11.66 23.65 -18.85
C LEU A 151 12.64 23.27 -17.74
N ALA A 152 13.83 22.78 -18.09
CA ALA A 152 14.87 22.46 -17.11
C ALA A 152 15.27 23.69 -16.27
N LYS A 153 15.43 24.85 -16.92
CA LYS A 153 15.74 26.12 -16.25
C LYS A 153 14.63 26.54 -15.27
N ARG A 154 13.37 26.50 -15.71
CA ARG A 154 12.21 26.82 -14.85
C ARG A 154 12.10 25.90 -13.64
N VAL A 155 12.37 24.61 -13.83
CA VAL A 155 12.38 23.63 -12.73
C VAL A 155 13.48 23.99 -11.73
N ASN A 156 14.69 24.30 -12.20
CA ASN A 156 15.81 24.72 -11.35
C ASN A 156 15.52 26.01 -10.57
N GLU A 157 14.96 27.03 -11.23
CA GLU A 157 14.56 28.29 -10.59
C GLU A 157 13.52 28.04 -9.47
N GLY A 158 12.61 27.08 -9.64
CA GLY A 158 11.64 26.70 -8.61
C GLY A 158 12.28 26.13 -7.34
N TYR A 159 13.33 25.31 -7.45
CA TYR A 159 14.05 24.79 -6.29
C TYR A 159 14.90 25.85 -5.57
N GLU A 160 15.31 26.91 -6.28
CA GLU A 160 16.01 28.05 -5.70
C GLU A 160 15.05 28.97 -4.94
N ALA A 161 13.96 29.40 -5.59
CA ALA A 161 13.00 30.38 -5.06
C ALA A 161 12.16 29.84 -3.88
N GLY A 162 11.92 28.53 -3.86
CA GLY A 162 11.07 27.88 -2.87
C GLY A 162 9.99 27.02 -3.52
N ARG A 163 9.88 25.77 -3.09
CA ARG A 163 8.90 24.80 -3.56
C ARG A 163 8.47 23.89 -2.42
N SER A 164 7.18 23.62 -2.36
CA SER A 164 6.63 22.56 -1.51
C SER A 164 6.24 21.36 -2.36
N LEU A 165 6.64 20.16 -1.93
CA LEU A 165 6.27 18.89 -2.55
C LEU A 165 5.35 18.16 -1.57
N SER A 166 4.08 18.01 -1.92
CA SER A 166 3.21 17.14 -1.13
C SER A 166 3.43 15.67 -1.50
N TYR A 167 2.99 14.73 -0.68
CA TYR A 167 3.05 13.31 -1.01
C TYR A 167 2.15 12.52 -0.09
N GLU A 168 1.77 11.33 -0.54
CA GLU A 168 1.12 10.34 0.30
C GLU A 168 2.16 9.77 1.28
N HIS A 169 1.97 10.03 2.57
CA HIS A 169 2.80 9.48 3.64
C HIS A 169 2.04 8.35 4.34
N ILE A 170 2.59 7.14 4.30
CA ILE A 170 1.97 5.93 4.83
C ILE A 170 2.89 5.35 5.89
N THR A 171 2.32 4.96 7.02
CA THR A 171 3.06 4.30 8.09
C THR A 171 2.29 3.07 8.54
N LEU A 172 2.92 1.90 8.52
CA LEU A 172 2.48 0.77 9.32
C LEU A 172 2.70 1.13 10.80
N LEU A 173 1.60 1.43 11.51
CA LEU A 173 1.66 1.77 12.93
C LEU A 173 1.99 0.55 13.77
N LYS A 174 1.27 -0.56 13.51
CA LYS A 174 1.50 -1.83 14.19
C LYS A 174 0.83 -2.99 13.46
N THR A 175 1.35 -4.18 13.75
CA THR A 175 0.71 -5.45 13.44
C THR A 175 0.31 -6.12 14.74
N THR A 176 -0.93 -6.52 14.87
CA THR A 176 -1.46 -7.22 16.06
C THR A 176 -2.16 -8.49 15.65
N VAL A 177 -2.33 -9.39 16.62
CA VAL A 177 -3.01 -10.66 16.43
C VAL A 177 -4.40 -10.55 17.02
N TRP A 178 -5.41 -10.79 16.20
CA TRP A 178 -6.78 -10.99 16.64
C TRP A 178 -7.05 -12.49 16.76
N ALA A 179 -7.07 -12.97 18.00
CA ALA A 179 -7.28 -14.39 18.29
C ALA A 179 -8.69 -14.83 17.87
N LYS A 180 -8.80 -16.06 17.35
CA LYS A 180 -10.09 -16.64 16.96
C LYS A 180 -11.13 -16.60 18.07
N SER A 181 -12.39 -16.36 17.69
CA SER A 181 -13.52 -16.32 18.61
C SER A 181 -14.73 -17.03 18.00
N SER A 182 -15.34 -17.93 18.76
CA SER A 182 -16.53 -18.68 18.34
C SER A 182 -17.85 -17.91 18.52
N GLY A 183 -17.78 -16.66 19.00
CA GLY A 183 -18.94 -15.78 19.18
C GLY A 183 -18.52 -14.32 19.24
N ALA A 184 -19.47 -13.46 19.56
CA ALA A 184 -19.29 -12.01 19.51
C ALA A 184 -18.00 -11.58 20.25
N ALA A 185 -17.13 -10.88 19.53
CA ALA A 185 -15.85 -10.41 20.05
C ALA A 185 -15.65 -8.92 19.80
N ARG A 186 -14.75 -8.33 20.59
CA ARG A 186 -14.37 -6.94 20.47
C ARG A 186 -12.88 -6.83 20.22
N PHE A 187 -12.53 -5.91 19.34
CA PHE A 187 -11.17 -5.51 19.06
C PHE A 187 -11.08 -4.00 19.18
N ASN A 188 -10.29 -3.55 20.15
CA ASN A 188 -10.16 -2.14 20.46
C ASN A 188 -8.72 -1.70 20.20
N GLU A 189 -8.56 -0.58 19.52
CA GLU A 189 -7.24 -0.03 19.24
C GLU A 189 -7.18 1.48 19.39
N THR A 190 -6.08 1.95 19.96
CA THR A 190 -5.76 3.38 20.06
C THR A 190 -4.68 3.73 19.07
N ILE A 191 -4.92 4.80 18.32
CA ILE A 191 -4.01 5.39 17.35
C ILE A 191 -3.68 6.79 17.85
N ASP A 192 -2.48 6.90 18.40
CA ASP A 192 -1.93 8.15 18.93
C ASP A 192 -0.71 8.54 18.10
N VAL A 193 -1.00 9.04 16.90
CA VAL A 193 0.01 9.45 15.93
C VAL A 193 -0.32 10.88 15.50
N PRO A 194 0.45 11.88 15.95
CA PRO A 194 0.22 13.27 15.57
C PRO A 194 0.38 13.45 14.06
N ARG A 195 -0.62 14.06 13.43
CA ARG A 195 -0.67 14.38 11.99
C ARG A 195 -1.49 15.65 11.79
N GLU A 196 -0.91 16.62 11.11
CA GLU A 196 -1.56 17.83 10.60
C GLU A 196 -2.63 17.48 9.56
N SER A 197 -2.42 16.42 8.75
CA SER A 197 -3.42 15.95 7.79
C SER A 197 -3.48 14.41 7.75
N MET A 198 -4.19 13.80 8.70
CA MET A 198 -4.51 12.37 8.64
C MET A 198 -5.65 12.11 7.66
N ARG A 199 -5.37 11.38 6.58
CA ARG A 199 -6.35 11.06 5.54
C ARG A 199 -7.18 9.83 5.83
N ALA A 200 -6.56 8.78 6.35
CA ALA A 200 -7.27 7.56 6.63
C ALA A 200 -6.53 6.71 7.65
N VAL A 201 -7.30 5.85 8.31
CA VAL A 201 -6.78 4.68 8.99
C VAL A 201 -7.24 3.45 8.20
N VAL A 202 -6.31 2.55 7.87
CA VAL A 202 -6.61 1.33 7.10
C VAL A 202 -6.18 0.12 7.89
N LEU A 203 -7.10 -0.82 8.13
CA LEU A 203 -6.82 -2.11 8.75
C LEU A 203 -6.90 -3.19 7.68
N LEU A 204 -5.78 -3.91 7.50
CA LEU A 204 -5.69 -5.07 6.61
C LEU A 204 -5.65 -6.35 7.44
N PHE A 205 -6.56 -7.26 7.17
CA PHE A 205 -6.69 -8.53 7.88
C PHE A 205 -6.21 -9.69 7.02
N ARG A 206 -5.31 -10.50 7.56
CA ARG A 206 -4.75 -11.69 6.90
C ARG A 206 -4.76 -12.86 7.87
N LYS A 207 -4.88 -14.09 7.41
CA LYS A 207 -4.67 -15.26 8.29
C LYS A 207 -3.20 -15.30 8.72
N ARG A 208 -2.91 -15.84 9.90
CA ARG A 208 -1.52 -16.00 10.36
C ARG A 208 -0.70 -16.94 9.46
N THR A 209 -1.35 -17.89 8.81
CA THR A 209 -0.73 -18.92 7.97
C THR A 209 -0.85 -18.62 6.48
N VAL A 210 -1.18 -17.38 6.09
CA VAL A 210 -1.41 -17.04 4.68
C VAL A 210 -0.18 -17.37 3.83
N THR A 211 -0.41 -18.14 2.76
CA THR A 211 0.56 -18.48 1.73
C THR A 211 0.43 -17.64 0.47
N ASP A 212 -0.72 -16.96 0.27
CA ASP A 212 -0.94 -16.02 -0.84
C ASP A 212 -0.71 -14.56 -0.40
N SER A 213 0.22 -13.89 -1.06
CA SER A 213 0.54 -12.48 -0.87
C SER A 213 -0.66 -11.53 -1.06
N GLU A 214 -1.68 -11.97 -1.80
CA GLU A 214 -2.85 -11.17 -2.18
C GLU A 214 -4.14 -11.56 -1.44
N GLU A 215 -4.09 -12.45 -0.44
CA GLU A 215 -5.27 -12.87 0.33
C GLU A 215 -5.52 -11.95 1.54
N TYR A 216 -6.68 -11.30 1.55
CA TYR A 216 -7.18 -10.46 2.65
C TYR A 216 -8.59 -10.90 3.04
N VAL A 217 -8.81 -11.05 4.35
CA VAL A 217 -10.00 -11.74 4.89
C VAL A 217 -10.94 -10.77 5.55
N PHE A 218 -12.24 -10.93 5.35
CA PHE A 218 -13.26 -10.25 6.13
C PHE A 218 -13.49 -10.96 7.47
N PRO A 219 -13.28 -10.32 8.62
CA PRO A 219 -13.40 -10.96 9.94
C PRO A 219 -14.81 -10.85 10.52
N ASP A 220 -15.85 -10.87 9.67
CA ASP A 220 -17.26 -10.77 10.07
C ASP A 220 -17.56 -9.56 10.98
N ILE A 221 -17.01 -8.39 10.63
CA ILE A 221 -17.22 -7.12 11.35
C ILE A 221 -18.68 -6.68 11.17
N GLU A 222 -19.36 -6.46 12.28
CA GLU A 222 -20.74 -5.97 12.30
C GLU A 222 -20.81 -4.46 12.48
N LYS A 223 -19.95 -3.93 13.36
CA LYS A 223 -19.98 -2.52 13.76
C LYS A 223 -18.60 -2.00 14.08
N VAL A 224 -18.35 -0.76 13.65
CA VAL A 224 -17.15 -0.01 14.03
C VAL A 224 -17.57 1.33 14.59
N LYS A 225 -17.11 1.63 15.82
CA LYS A 225 -17.20 2.96 16.41
C LYS A 225 -15.84 3.63 16.37
N VAL A 226 -15.85 4.91 16.01
CA VAL A 226 -14.66 5.74 15.91
C VAL A 226 -14.84 6.92 16.83
N THR A 227 -13.99 7.02 17.85
CA THR A 227 -13.92 8.17 18.75
C THR A 227 -12.66 8.94 18.43
N ILE A 228 -12.78 10.26 18.23
CA ILE A 228 -11.65 11.14 17.92
C ILE A 228 -11.62 12.24 18.96
N ASP A 229 -10.49 12.40 19.65
CA ASP A 229 -10.31 13.43 20.69
C ASP A 229 -11.45 13.41 21.74
N GLY A 230 -11.85 12.21 22.15
CA GLY A 230 -12.94 12.00 23.12
C GLY A 230 -14.35 12.24 22.57
N LYS A 231 -14.52 12.60 21.29
CA LYS A 231 -15.82 12.75 20.63
C LYS A 231 -16.19 11.43 19.95
N PRO A 232 -17.17 10.67 20.47
CA PRO A 232 -17.61 9.45 19.83
C PRO A 232 -18.32 9.74 18.51
N ASN A 233 -18.21 8.82 17.55
CA ASN A 233 -18.89 8.91 16.26
C ASN A 233 -18.57 10.21 15.50
N ALA A 234 -17.34 10.72 15.65
CA ALA A 234 -16.92 12.02 15.13
C ALA A 234 -16.91 12.10 13.60
N ILE A 235 -16.86 10.96 12.91
CA ILE A 235 -16.91 10.86 11.44
C ILE A 235 -18.26 10.33 10.98
N TYR A 236 -18.76 9.29 11.65
CA TYR A 236 -20.00 8.60 11.29
C TYR A 236 -20.96 8.62 12.48
N SER A 237 -22.04 9.40 12.39
CA SER A 237 -22.98 9.62 13.49
C SER A 237 -23.60 8.34 14.06
N GLN A 238 -23.77 7.31 13.22
CA GLN A 238 -24.31 5.99 13.59
C GLN A 238 -23.23 4.90 13.73
N GLY A 239 -21.95 5.26 13.59
CA GLY A 239 -20.86 4.31 13.37
C GLY A 239 -20.81 3.82 11.91
N LEU A 240 -19.77 3.07 11.58
CA LEU A 240 -19.64 2.38 10.30
C LEU A 240 -20.28 0.99 10.38
N THR A 241 -21.06 0.65 9.37
CA THR A 241 -21.67 -0.67 9.21
C THR A 241 -21.14 -1.37 7.97
N TYR A 242 -21.49 -2.64 7.83
CA TYR A 242 -21.19 -3.46 6.65
C TYR A 242 -21.59 -2.83 5.32
N GLU A 243 -22.59 -1.94 5.27
CA GLU A 243 -22.97 -1.29 4.02
C GLU A 243 -21.97 -0.21 3.59
N ASN A 244 -21.20 0.35 4.54
CA ASN A 244 -20.30 1.48 4.29
C ASN A 244 -18.87 1.07 3.95
N PHE A 245 -18.39 -0.10 4.42
CA PHE A 245 -16.95 -0.42 4.31
C PHE A 245 -16.44 -0.44 2.87
N TYR A 246 -17.24 -1.00 1.95
CA TYR A 246 -16.88 -1.04 0.54
C TYR A 246 -16.75 0.37 -0.06
N ASP A 247 -17.73 1.24 0.21
CA ASP A 247 -17.74 2.60 -0.35
C ASP A 247 -16.58 3.44 0.18
N GLU A 248 -16.23 3.31 1.47
CA GLU A 248 -15.07 3.99 2.06
C GLU A 248 -13.76 3.51 1.46
N ALA A 249 -13.57 2.19 1.34
CA ALA A 249 -12.38 1.64 0.71
C ALA A 249 -12.29 2.06 -0.77
N ARG A 250 -13.40 1.95 -1.51
CA ARG A 250 -13.49 2.38 -2.91
C ARG A 250 -13.08 3.85 -3.08
N ARG A 251 -13.58 4.72 -2.20
CA ARG A 251 -13.32 6.17 -2.18
C ARG A 251 -11.86 6.49 -1.85
N LEU A 252 -11.30 5.78 -0.88
CA LEU A 252 -9.90 5.95 -0.48
C LEU A 252 -8.94 5.54 -1.59
N PHE A 253 -9.22 4.43 -2.29
CA PHE A 253 -8.37 3.91 -3.36
C PHE A 253 -8.71 4.47 -4.75
N GLY A 254 -9.60 5.47 -4.83
CA GLY A 254 -9.82 6.28 -6.03
C GLY A 254 -10.58 5.57 -7.15
N ILE A 255 -11.50 4.67 -6.81
CA ILE A 255 -12.34 3.99 -7.80
C ILE A 255 -13.66 4.76 -8.00
N PRO A 256 -14.01 5.17 -9.24
CA PRO A 256 -15.24 5.91 -9.51
C PRO A 256 -16.51 5.12 -9.20
N ASN A 257 -17.56 5.81 -8.71
CA ASN A 257 -18.86 5.24 -8.31
C ASN A 257 -19.58 4.44 -9.41
N ASN A 258 -19.25 4.67 -10.69
CA ASN A 258 -19.91 4.06 -11.84
C ASN A 258 -19.07 3.00 -12.56
N THR A 259 -18.05 2.47 -11.88
CA THR A 259 -17.25 1.38 -12.45
C THR A 259 -18.05 0.08 -12.40
N CYS A 260 -18.76 -0.24 -13.48
CA CYS A 260 -19.43 -1.54 -13.67
C CYS A 260 -18.37 -2.62 -13.94
N ASN A 261 -17.69 -3.07 -12.89
CA ASN A 261 -16.71 -4.15 -13.01
C ASN A 261 -16.91 -5.18 -11.89
N ASP A 262 -17.18 -6.42 -12.29
CA ASP A 262 -17.31 -7.58 -11.40
C ASP A 262 -16.03 -7.80 -10.55
N ASP A 263 -14.87 -7.36 -11.02
CA ASP A 263 -13.55 -7.50 -10.39
C ASP A 263 -13.34 -6.63 -9.15
N LEU A 264 -14.09 -5.54 -9.07
CA LEU A 264 -14.13 -4.62 -7.95
C LEU A 264 -15.51 -4.64 -7.28
N SER A 265 -16.33 -5.67 -7.54
CA SER A 265 -17.66 -5.76 -6.93
C SER A 265 -17.58 -5.87 -5.40
N VAL A 266 -18.63 -5.38 -4.72
CA VAL A 266 -18.84 -5.53 -3.28
C VAL A 266 -18.64 -6.97 -2.83
N ARG A 267 -19.11 -7.94 -3.62
CA ARG A 267 -18.95 -9.38 -3.33
C ARG A 267 -17.48 -9.81 -3.31
N LYS A 268 -16.67 -9.37 -4.29
CA LYS A 268 -15.23 -9.70 -4.29
C LYS A 268 -14.49 -8.99 -3.17
N PHE A 269 -14.89 -7.76 -2.82
CA PHE A 269 -14.34 -7.01 -1.69
C PHE A 269 -14.45 -7.80 -0.38
N TYR A 270 -15.64 -8.26 -0.01
CA TYR A 270 -15.85 -9.02 1.22
C TYR A 270 -15.23 -10.42 1.22
N ARG A 271 -15.02 -11.02 0.04
CA ARG A 271 -14.51 -12.37 -0.06
C ARG A 271 -12.98 -12.45 -0.01
N ASP A 272 -12.30 -11.60 -0.79
CA ASP A 272 -10.86 -11.79 -1.08
C ASP A 272 -10.01 -10.52 -0.88
N LYS A 273 -10.65 -9.34 -0.75
CA LYS A 273 -9.96 -8.03 -0.82
C LYS A 273 -10.36 -7.11 0.33
N PHE A 274 -10.78 -7.65 1.47
CA PHE A 274 -11.35 -6.83 2.52
C PHE A 274 -10.28 -5.95 3.18
N ALA A 275 -10.63 -4.68 3.37
CA ALA A 275 -9.96 -3.79 4.31
C ALA A 275 -11.01 -2.94 5.00
N LEU A 276 -10.78 -2.67 6.28
CA LEU A 276 -11.52 -1.62 6.95
C LEU A 276 -10.80 -0.30 6.73
N ALA A 277 -11.32 0.51 5.81
CA ALA A 277 -10.86 1.88 5.58
C ALA A 277 -11.75 2.85 6.35
N ILE A 278 -11.14 3.67 7.20
CA ILE A 278 -11.78 4.77 7.90
C ILE A 278 -11.23 6.03 7.28
N ASP A 279 -12.01 6.66 6.44
CA ASP A 279 -11.60 7.86 5.75
C ASP A 279 -11.88 9.08 6.62
N MET A 280 -10.82 9.84 6.85
CA MET A 280 -10.77 10.96 7.79
C MET A 280 -10.84 12.30 7.05
N ARG A 281 -10.96 12.28 5.71
CA ARG A 281 -11.00 13.49 4.88
C ARG A 281 -12.34 14.20 5.00
N ALA A 282 -12.29 15.53 5.00
CA ALA A 282 -13.48 16.37 4.93
C ALA A 282 -14.08 16.44 3.51
N VAL A 283 -13.25 16.20 2.48
CA VAL A 283 -13.63 16.30 1.06
C VAL A 283 -13.53 14.93 0.41
N ASP A 284 -14.52 14.61 -0.42
CA ASP A 284 -14.53 13.42 -1.26
C ASP A 284 -13.69 13.59 -2.54
N ASP A 285 -12.38 13.84 -2.36
CA ASP A 285 -11.42 13.86 -3.46
C ASP A 285 -10.08 13.26 -3.02
N SER A 286 -9.61 12.24 -3.74
CA SER A 286 -8.31 11.57 -3.51
C SER A 286 -7.10 12.37 -3.94
N HIS A 287 -7.29 13.45 -4.70
CA HIS A 287 -6.22 14.31 -5.20
C HIS A 287 -6.01 15.54 -4.32
N VAL A 288 -6.96 15.89 -3.46
CA VAL A 288 -6.84 17.05 -2.56
C VAL A 288 -6.03 16.67 -1.33
N VAL A 289 -4.76 17.10 -1.35
CA VAL A 289 -3.83 17.05 -0.22
C VAL A 289 -4.25 18.07 0.84
N GLY A 290 -4.09 17.73 2.12
CA GLY A 290 -4.37 18.63 3.25
C GLY A 290 -5.83 18.64 3.69
N SER A 291 -6.66 17.78 3.10
CA SER A 291 -8.08 17.62 3.44
C SER A 291 -8.32 16.67 4.62
N GLY A 292 -7.25 16.05 5.14
CA GLY A 292 -7.30 15.13 6.26
C GLY A 292 -7.65 15.78 7.59
N LYS A 293 -7.97 14.95 8.58
CA LYS A 293 -8.21 15.39 9.94
C LYS A 293 -6.89 15.72 10.63
N LYS A 294 -6.83 16.88 11.27
CA LYS A 294 -5.74 17.24 12.16
C LYS A 294 -5.89 16.51 13.51
N ILE A 295 -4.88 15.75 13.88
CA ILE A 295 -4.75 15.02 15.16
C ILE A 295 -3.48 15.52 15.85
N LEU A 296 -3.64 16.20 16.99
CA LEU A 296 -2.55 16.72 17.80
C LEU A 296 -2.40 15.85 19.06
N GLY A 297 -1.17 15.53 19.46
CA GLY A 297 -0.85 14.56 20.52
C GLY A 297 -1.27 14.93 21.96
N ASP A 298 -2.10 15.96 22.13
CA ASP A 298 -2.54 16.46 23.45
C ASP A 298 -3.92 15.90 23.87
N ASN A 299 -4.53 15.05 23.04
CA ASN A 299 -5.85 14.43 23.23
C ASN A 299 -5.75 12.90 23.05
N PRO A 300 -6.76 12.10 23.43
CA PRO A 300 -6.68 10.62 23.40
C PRO A 300 -6.57 9.99 21.99
N GLY A 301 -6.22 10.77 20.97
CA GLY A 301 -6.04 10.35 19.59
C GLY A 301 -7.33 9.78 19.01
N ILE A 302 -7.19 8.67 18.30
CA ILE A 302 -8.30 7.93 17.70
C ILE A 302 -8.46 6.61 18.45
N LEU A 303 -9.66 6.37 18.97
CA LEU A 303 -10.06 5.08 19.54
C LEU A 303 -10.99 4.38 18.55
N LEU A 304 -10.59 3.18 18.14
CA LEU A 304 -11.36 2.26 17.33
C LEU A 304 -11.94 1.17 18.22
N GLU A 305 -13.26 0.96 18.12
CA GLU A 305 -13.94 -0.18 18.74
C GLU A 305 -14.64 -0.98 17.64
N ILE A 306 -14.15 -2.19 17.41
CA ILE A 306 -14.62 -3.09 16.34
C ILE A 306 -15.35 -4.27 16.98
N GLU A 307 -16.60 -4.47 16.60
CA GLU A 307 -17.43 -5.61 17.02
C GLU A 307 -17.58 -6.59 15.85
N THR A 308 -17.38 -7.88 16.11
CA THR A 308 -17.52 -8.99 15.15
C THR A 308 -18.47 -10.05 15.70
N ALA A 309 -19.13 -10.80 14.82
CA ALA A 309 -19.88 -12.00 15.17
C ALA A 309 -18.99 -13.17 15.66
N GLY A 310 -17.67 -13.06 15.45
CA GLY A 310 -16.69 -14.11 15.68
C GLY A 310 -16.04 -14.54 14.37
N HIS A 311 -14.85 -15.14 14.45
CA HIS A 311 -14.11 -15.65 13.29
C HIS A 311 -13.35 -16.92 13.66
N SER A 312 -13.21 -17.82 12.68
CA SER A 312 -12.74 -19.20 12.88
C SER A 312 -11.22 -19.34 13.07
N GLU A 313 -10.44 -18.34 12.66
CA GLU A 313 -8.98 -18.39 12.62
C GLU A 313 -8.34 -17.19 13.31
N ASP A 314 -7.07 -17.33 13.69
CA ASP A 314 -6.27 -16.23 14.20
C ASP A 314 -5.87 -15.31 13.03
N LEU A 315 -6.16 -14.03 13.16
CA LEU A 315 -5.90 -13.04 12.14
C LEU A 315 -4.76 -12.11 12.54
N LEU A 316 -3.94 -11.75 11.57
CA LEU A 316 -3.02 -10.63 11.64
C LEU A 316 -3.76 -9.38 11.16
N CYS A 317 -3.83 -8.37 12.02
CA CYS A 317 -4.36 -7.06 11.69
C CYS A 317 -3.19 -6.08 11.55
N ASN A 318 -2.97 -5.57 10.35
CA ASN A 318 -1.97 -4.54 10.05
C ASN A 318 -2.67 -3.19 10.00
N ILE A 319 -2.29 -2.28 10.88
CA ILE A 319 -2.92 -0.98 11.03
C ILE A 319 -2.02 0.08 10.39
N PHE A 320 -2.52 0.69 9.33
CA PHE A 320 -1.84 1.75 8.61
C PHE A 320 -2.47 3.11 8.91
N VAL A 321 -1.62 4.12 9.06
CA VAL A 321 -2.00 5.53 9.06
C VAL A 321 -1.58 6.13 7.73
N LEU A 322 -2.54 6.70 7.02
CA LEU A 322 -2.33 7.44 5.78
C LEU A 322 -2.48 8.92 6.09
N SER A 323 -1.50 9.71 5.68
CA SER A 323 -1.41 11.16 5.93
C SER A 323 -0.88 11.88 4.69
N ASP A 324 -1.08 13.18 4.65
CA ASP A 324 -0.44 14.03 3.65
C ASP A 324 0.88 14.57 4.18
N GLY A 325 1.98 14.14 3.58
CA GLY A 325 3.28 14.73 3.82
C GLY A 325 3.48 15.99 2.98
N LEU A 326 4.27 16.92 3.49
CA LEU A 326 4.76 18.09 2.76
C LEU A 326 6.26 18.25 3.04
N ILE A 327 7.06 18.29 1.97
CA ILE A 327 8.46 18.68 2.02
C ILE A 327 8.57 20.12 1.54
N ASN A 328 9.19 20.98 2.33
CA ASN A 328 9.50 22.36 1.92
C ASN A 328 10.97 22.48 1.55
N ILE A 329 11.24 23.00 0.36
CA ILE A 329 12.58 23.17 -0.21
C ILE A 329 12.75 24.64 -0.57
N SER A 330 13.86 25.26 -0.19
CA SER A 330 14.28 26.58 -0.69
C SER A 330 15.79 26.67 -0.69
N GLU A 331 16.35 27.54 -1.54
CA GLU A 331 17.81 27.64 -1.73
C GLU A 331 18.46 26.27 -1.98
N LYS A 332 17.70 25.39 -2.67
CA LYS A 332 18.09 24.01 -2.99
C LYS A 332 18.32 23.11 -1.78
N THR A 333 17.78 23.46 -0.62
CA THR A 333 17.93 22.73 0.65
C THR A 333 16.58 22.43 1.28
N LEU A 334 16.51 21.31 2.02
CA LEU A 334 15.35 20.99 2.84
C LEU A 334 15.21 22.05 3.93
N GLN A 335 14.03 22.67 4.02
CA GLN A 335 13.69 23.66 5.05
C GLN A 335 12.85 23.06 6.17
N GLY A 336 12.04 22.05 5.85
CA GLY A 336 11.19 21.39 6.83
C GLY A 336 10.27 20.37 6.21
N ILE A 337 9.72 19.53 7.09
CA ILE A 337 8.79 18.46 6.75
C ILE A 337 7.58 18.61 7.68
N SER A 338 6.37 18.42 7.14
CA SER A 338 5.14 18.29 7.91
C SER A 338 4.34 17.09 7.43
N TYR A 339 3.54 16.51 8.34
CA TYR A 339 2.70 15.32 8.13
C TYR A 339 1.34 15.56 8.75
#